data_AF-A0A091GVI8-F1
#
_entry.id   AF-A0A091GVI8-F1
#
_cell.length_a   1.000
_cell.length_b   1.000
_cell.length_c   1.000
_cell.angle_alpha   90.00
_cell.angle_beta   90.00
_cell.angle_gamma   90.00
#
_symmetry.space_group_name_H-M   'P 1'
#
loop_
_entity.id
_entity.type
_entity.pdbx_description
1 polymer ?
#
loop_
_entity_poly.entity_id
_entity_poly.type
_entity_poly.pdbx_seq_one_letter_code
_entity_poly.pdbx_strand_id
1 'polypeptide(L)'
;SGQKVCYGDFKRSCYKLAYFQDLSRRVGFQEARQACEIDGGALLSLESEAEQQLIENMLQNLTKSGSGISDGDFWIGLWRSDDGLATSSTCPDLYQWTDGSISPFRNWYTDEPSCGSEACVVMYHQPTANPGLGGPYLYQWNDDRCNMKHNFICKYGPDISPTVSAGNPYDTSKPEDQYHIIATETGIIPNLIYVVIPTIPLLLLILVAFGTCCFQMLHKSKGRTKTSPNQSTLWISKTPRKDSSMEV
;
A
#
# COMPACT_ATOMS: atom_id res chain seq x y z
N SER A 1 -7.93 -2.59 0.05
CA SER A 1 -8.18 -2.20 1.46
C SER A 1 -8.46 -3.49 2.19
N GLY A 2 -7.64 -3.88 3.16
CA GLY A 2 -7.78 -5.14 3.88
C GLY A 2 -8.37 -4.91 5.28
N GLN A 3 -9.30 -5.76 5.70
CA GLN A 3 -9.81 -5.75 7.07
C GLN A 3 -8.85 -6.53 7.98
N LYS A 4 -8.47 -5.94 9.13
CA LYS A 4 -7.74 -6.65 10.20
C LYS A 4 -8.74 -7.51 10.96
N VAL A 5 -8.47 -8.80 11.08
CA VAL A 5 -9.29 -9.78 11.80
C VAL A 5 -8.44 -10.43 12.88
N CYS A 6 -8.91 -10.41 14.12
CA CYS A 6 -8.23 -11.00 15.28
C CYS A 6 -9.02 -12.23 15.76
N TYR A 7 -8.32 -13.31 16.10
CA TYR A 7 -8.96 -14.56 16.54
C TYR A 7 -8.57 -14.93 17.97
N GLY A 8 -9.54 -14.89 18.91
CA GLY A 8 -9.37 -15.24 20.33
C GLY A 8 -9.07 -14.04 21.24
N ASP A 9 -9.36 -14.18 22.54
CA ASP A 9 -9.17 -13.12 23.55
C ASP A 9 -7.69 -12.75 23.73
N PHE A 10 -7.36 -11.45 23.57
CA PHE A 10 -6.16 -10.67 23.96
C PHE A 10 -4.74 -11.31 23.92
N LYS A 11 -4.58 -12.58 23.51
CA LYS A 11 -3.37 -13.40 23.56
C LYS A 11 -3.03 -14.05 22.22
N ARG A 12 -3.79 -13.77 21.16
CA ARG A 12 -3.59 -14.37 19.83
C ARG A 12 -3.45 -13.32 18.74
N SER A 13 -2.71 -13.70 17.70
CA SER A 13 -2.33 -12.84 16.59
C SER A 13 -3.54 -12.35 15.79
N CYS A 14 -3.42 -11.14 15.23
CA CYS A 14 -4.35 -10.63 14.24
C CYS A 14 -3.76 -10.78 12.83
N TYR A 15 -4.61 -10.82 11.82
CA TYR A 15 -4.21 -10.93 10.43
C TYR A 15 -4.93 -9.90 9.57
N LYS A 16 -4.24 -9.37 8.55
CA LYS A 16 -4.81 -8.44 7.58
C LYS A 16 -4.41 -8.86 6.17
N LEU A 17 -5.41 -9.08 5.32
CA LEU A 17 -5.20 -9.47 3.93
C LEU A 17 -5.24 -8.22 3.05
N ALA A 18 -4.09 -7.82 2.52
CA ALA A 18 -3.98 -6.72 1.58
C ALA A 18 -4.25 -7.23 0.16
N TYR A 19 -5.54 -7.40 -0.16
CA TYR A 19 -6.01 -7.86 -1.47
C TYR A 19 -6.34 -6.69 -2.41
N PHE A 20 -5.85 -6.81 -3.65
CA PHE A 20 -6.03 -5.84 -4.73
C PHE A 20 -6.42 -6.55 -6.03
N GLN A 21 -7.63 -6.25 -6.51
CA GLN A 21 -8.09 -6.65 -7.84
C GLN A 21 -7.24 -5.98 -8.94
N ASP A 22 -6.90 -4.71 -8.74
CA ASP A 22 -6.04 -3.95 -9.65
C ASP A 22 -4.57 -4.38 -9.49
N LEU A 23 -4.01 -4.98 -10.54
CA LEU A 23 -2.63 -5.45 -10.59
C LEU A 23 -1.62 -4.33 -10.32
N SER A 24 -1.93 -3.08 -10.69
CA SER A 24 -1.02 -1.94 -10.49
C SER A 24 -0.81 -1.57 -9.03
N ARG A 25 -1.71 -2.03 -8.15
CA ARG A 25 -1.66 -1.80 -6.69
C ARG A 25 -0.95 -2.92 -5.93
N ARG A 26 -0.63 -4.02 -6.62
CA ARG A 26 0.16 -5.11 -6.07
C ARG A 26 1.62 -4.68 -5.97
N VAL A 27 2.36 -5.26 -5.03
CA VAL A 27 3.68 -4.77 -4.65
C VAL A 27 4.71 -5.89 -4.60
N GLY A 28 5.99 -5.51 -4.63
CA GLY A 28 7.10 -6.45 -4.44
C GLY A 28 7.18 -6.89 -2.99
N PHE A 29 7.99 -7.92 -2.74
CA PHE A 29 8.14 -8.51 -1.42
C PHE A 29 8.62 -7.49 -0.39
N GLN A 30 9.62 -6.69 -0.74
CA GLN A 30 10.20 -5.71 0.19
C GLN A 30 9.22 -4.58 0.49
N GLU A 31 8.46 -4.11 -0.50
CA GLU A 31 7.41 -3.12 -0.26
C GLU A 31 6.24 -3.70 0.56
N ALA A 32 5.89 -4.97 0.36
CA ALA A 32 4.89 -5.67 1.18
C ALA A 32 5.34 -5.79 2.65
N ARG A 33 6.61 -6.17 2.86
CA ARG A 33 7.25 -6.21 4.18
C ARG A 33 7.16 -4.87 4.89
N GLN A 34 7.61 -3.81 4.23
CA GLN A 34 7.56 -2.45 4.77
C GLN A 34 6.13 -2.02 5.07
N ALA A 35 5.16 -2.37 4.23
CA ALA A 35 3.75 -2.03 4.46
C ALA A 35 3.20 -2.68 5.74
N CYS A 36 3.57 -3.93 6.04
CA CYS A 36 3.19 -4.57 7.31
C CYS A 36 3.91 -3.95 8.50
N GLU A 37 5.21 -3.66 8.38
CA GLU A 37 6.03 -3.05 9.44
C GLU A 37 5.53 -1.65 9.83
N ILE A 38 5.18 -0.82 8.84
CA ILE A 38 4.61 0.53 9.06
C ILE A 38 3.27 0.46 9.81
N ASP A 39 2.48 -0.60 9.59
CA ASP A 39 1.19 -0.83 10.24
C ASP A 39 1.34 -1.53 11.61
N GLY A 40 2.57 -1.72 12.10
CA GLY A 40 2.86 -2.36 13.40
C GLY A 40 2.79 -3.88 13.40
N GLY A 41 2.85 -4.51 12.23
CA GLY A 41 2.89 -5.97 12.07
C GLY A 41 4.14 -6.44 11.33
N ALA A 42 4.11 -7.68 10.87
CA ALA A 42 5.11 -8.26 9.97
C ALA A 42 4.40 -9.02 8.84
N LEU A 43 5.12 -9.37 7.77
CA LEU A 43 4.58 -10.32 6.80
C LEU A 43 4.28 -11.65 7.51
N LEU A 44 3.21 -12.31 7.09
CA LEU A 44 2.68 -13.51 7.72
C LEU A 44 3.75 -14.59 7.92
N SER A 45 4.03 -14.93 9.18
CA SER A 45 4.67 -16.19 9.55
C SER A 45 3.63 -17.27 9.84
N LEU A 46 3.96 -18.51 9.48
CA LEU A 46 3.09 -19.67 9.72
C LEU A 46 3.80 -20.71 10.60
N GLU A 47 3.22 -20.94 11.77
CA GLU A 47 3.79 -21.74 12.85
C GLU A 47 3.17 -23.15 12.94
N SER A 48 2.00 -23.36 12.34
CA SER A 48 1.30 -24.63 12.39
C SER A 48 0.31 -24.81 11.26
N GLU A 49 -0.10 -26.06 11.03
CA GLU A 49 -1.19 -26.41 10.12
C GLU A 49 -2.52 -25.74 10.51
N ALA A 50 -2.79 -25.60 11.81
CA ALA A 50 -4.00 -24.92 12.28
C ALA A 50 -4.01 -23.42 11.92
N GLU A 51 -2.85 -22.76 11.96
CA GLU A 51 -2.72 -21.37 11.52
C GLU A 51 -2.86 -21.25 9.99
N GLN A 52 -2.28 -22.18 9.23
CA GLN A 52 -2.49 -22.27 7.77
C GLN A 52 -3.98 -22.39 7.44
N GLN A 53 -4.69 -23.35 8.05
CA GLN A 53 -6.14 -23.54 7.84
C GLN A 53 -6.97 -22.29 8.21
N LEU A 54 -6.56 -21.54 9.23
CA LEU A 54 -7.19 -20.26 9.58
C LEU A 54 -7.08 -19.25 8.42
N ILE A 55 -5.88 -19.08 7.87
CA ILE A 55 -5.62 -18.18 6.74
C ILE A 55 -6.38 -18.62 5.48
N GLU A 56 -6.45 -19.92 5.21
CA GLU A 56 -7.23 -20.49 4.11
C GLU A 56 -8.71 -20.11 4.21
N ASN A 57 -9.29 -20.27 5.39
CA ASN A 57 -10.68 -19.88 5.64
C ASN A 57 -10.92 -18.38 5.42
N MET A 58 -9.95 -17.53 5.79
CA MET A 58 -10.03 -16.09 5.52
C MET A 58 -10.02 -15.78 4.01
N LEU A 59 -9.13 -16.44 3.25
CA LEU A 59 -9.04 -16.29 1.79
C LEU A 59 -10.32 -16.78 1.08
N GLN A 60 -10.90 -17.89 1.53
CA GLN A 60 -12.19 -18.38 1.02
C GLN A 60 -13.34 -17.41 1.30
N ASN A 61 -13.34 -16.74 2.44
CA ASN A 61 -14.38 -15.77 2.78
C ASN A 61 -14.27 -14.47 1.95
N LEU A 62 -13.04 -14.06 1.59
CA LEU A 62 -12.83 -12.95 0.66
C LEU A 62 -13.45 -13.23 -0.71
N THR A 63 -13.23 -14.42 -1.28
CA THR A 63 -13.74 -14.78 -2.61
C THR A 63 -15.26 -14.92 -2.66
N LYS A 64 -15.89 -15.34 -1.56
CA LYS A 64 -17.37 -15.45 -1.44
C LYS A 64 -18.06 -14.09 -1.34
N SER A 65 -17.37 -13.05 -0.85
CA SER A 65 -17.97 -11.75 -0.51
C SER A 65 -18.26 -10.82 -1.70
N GLY A 66 -18.31 -11.35 -2.93
CA GLY A 66 -18.83 -10.63 -4.09
C GLY A 66 -17.81 -9.80 -4.88
N SER A 67 -16.52 -9.88 -4.56
CA SER A 67 -15.45 -9.21 -5.34
C SER A 67 -15.16 -9.86 -6.70
N GLY A 68 -15.88 -10.92 -7.06
CA GLY A 68 -15.53 -11.79 -8.19
C GLY A 68 -14.36 -12.71 -7.84
N ILE A 69 -14.34 -13.87 -8.50
CA ILE A 69 -13.22 -14.81 -8.40
C ILE A 69 -12.08 -14.21 -9.23
N SER A 70 -11.05 -13.66 -8.59
CA SER A 70 -9.87 -13.13 -9.27
C SER A 70 -8.62 -13.69 -8.65
N ASP A 71 -7.80 -14.29 -9.52
CA ASP A 71 -6.51 -14.85 -9.17
C ASP A 71 -5.55 -13.77 -8.65
N GLY A 72 -4.74 -14.15 -7.67
CA GLY A 72 -3.68 -13.30 -7.16
C GLY A 72 -3.08 -13.86 -5.89
N ASP A 73 -1.85 -14.34 -6.02
CA ASP A 73 -1.09 -14.91 -4.92
C ASP A 73 -0.75 -13.86 -3.87
N PHE A 74 -0.34 -14.34 -2.69
CA PHE A 74 -0.09 -13.51 -1.53
C PHE A 74 1.33 -13.72 -1.03
N TRP A 75 2.11 -12.65 -0.97
CA TRP A 75 3.36 -12.66 -0.21
C TRP A 75 3.11 -13.07 1.24
N ILE A 76 3.92 -14.02 1.71
CA ILE A 76 4.07 -14.38 3.12
C ILE A 76 5.48 -14.05 3.57
N GLY A 77 5.77 -14.12 4.87
CA GLY A 77 7.02 -13.66 5.45
C GLY A 77 8.22 -14.58 5.24
N LEU A 78 8.11 -15.64 4.44
CA LEU A 78 9.16 -16.64 4.24
C LEU A 78 10.07 -16.21 3.08
N TRP A 79 11.39 -16.23 3.30
CA TRP A 79 12.38 -15.85 2.30
C TRP A 79 13.73 -16.52 2.57
N ARG A 80 14.61 -16.53 1.57
CA ARG A 80 16.03 -16.92 1.74
C ARG A 80 16.95 -15.79 1.31
N SER A 81 18.10 -15.67 1.96
CA SER A 81 19.17 -14.78 1.51
C SER A 81 19.86 -15.38 0.28
N ASP A 82 20.35 -14.52 -0.62
CA ASP A 82 21.22 -14.91 -1.74
C ASP A 82 22.51 -15.59 -1.25
N ASP A 83 22.94 -15.28 -0.02
CA ASP A 83 24.12 -15.87 0.63
C ASP A 83 23.87 -17.30 1.15
N GLY A 84 22.64 -17.80 1.06
CA GLY A 84 22.18 -19.09 1.57
C GLY A 84 22.72 -20.32 0.83
N LEU A 85 23.65 -20.18 -0.12
CA LEU A 85 24.36 -21.29 -0.78
C LEU A 85 25.37 -21.98 0.16
N ALA A 86 25.02 -22.13 1.44
CA ALA A 86 25.81 -22.83 2.43
C ALA A 86 25.90 -24.33 2.08
N THR A 87 27.10 -24.85 2.18
CA THR A 87 27.63 -26.07 1.56
C THR A 87 27.09 -27.41 2.10
N SER A 88 25.90 -27.46 2.72
CA SER A 88 25.29 -28.71 3.22
C SER A 88 23.80 -28.67 3.59
N SER A 89 23.08 -27.56 3.45
CA SER A 89 21.64 -27.48 3.78
C SER A 89 20.77 -27.87 2.58
N THR A 90 19.67 -28.61 2.82
CA THR A 90 18.68 -28.84 1.76
C THR A 90 17.97 -27.53 1.46
N CYS A 91 17.53 -27.32 0.21
CA CYS A 91 17.04 -26.01 -0.19
C CYS A 91 15.88 -25.46 0.66
N PRO A 92 14.84 -26.25 1.04
CA PRO A 92 13.77 -25.77 1.91
C PRO A 92 14.27 -25.22 3.26
N ASP A 93 15.41 -25.72 3.76
CA ASP A 93 16.00 -25.31 5.04
C ASP A 93 16.66 -23.92 4.99
N LEU A 94 16.87 -23.38 3.78
CA LEU A 94 17.45 -22.05 3.58
C LEU A 94 16.46 -20.92 3.85
N TYR A 95 15.17 -21.24 3.92
CA TYR A 95 14.11 -20.26 4.07
C TYR A 95 13.82 -19.98 5.55
N GLN A 96 13.82 -18.69 5.89
CA GLN A 96 13.60 -18.14 7.22
C GLN A 96 12.48 -17.11 7.21
N TRP A 97 11.83 -16.91 8.36
CA TRP A 97 10.76 -15.92 8.49
C TRP A 97 11.34 -14.51 8.71
N THR A 98 10.75 -13.51 8.07
CA THR A 98 11.17 -12.09 8.16
C THR A 98 10.95 -11.50 9.56
N ASP A 99 10.02 -12.05 10.33
CA ASP A 99 9.73 -11.65 11.71
C ASP A 99 10.62 -12.36 12.75
N GLY A 100 11.51 -13.27 12.31
CA GLY A 100 12.39 -14.03 13.19
C GLY A 100 11.76 -15.29 13.81
N SER A 101 10.54 -15.66 13.44
CA SER A 101 9.91 -16.91 13.88
C SER A 101 10.74 -18.14 13.48
N ILE A 102 10.77 -19.17 14.32
CA ILE A 102 11.63 -20.39 14.14
C ILE A 102 10.78 -21.62 13.76
N SER A 103 9.60 -21.41 13.18
CA SER A 103 8.70 -22.50 12.83
C SER A 103 9.30 -23.46 11.78
N PRO A 104 9.26 -24.79 11.99
CA PRO A 104 9.60 -25.79 10.99
C PRO A 104 8.45 -26.11 10.03
N PHE A 105 7.23 -25.59 10.27
CA PHE A 105 6.08 -25.86 9.43
C PHE A 105 6.30 -25.34 8.01
N ARG A 106 6.02 -26.17 7.01
CA ARG A 106 6.12 -25.84 5.58
C ARG A 106 4.92 -26.44 4.84
N ASN A 107 4.32 -25.66 3.94
CA ASN A 107 3.21 -26.11 3.09
C ASN A 107 3.52 -25.86 1.61
N TRP A 108 4.70 -26.33 1.17
CA TRP A 108 5.13 -26.20 -0.22
C TRP A 108 4.16 -26.89 -1.18
N TYR A 109 3.98 -26.30 -2.35
CA TYR A 109 3.34 -26.96 -3.48
C TYR A 109 4.24 -28.09 -4.00
N THR A 110 3.65 -29.00 -4.78
CA THR A 110 4.43 -30.07 -5.42
C THR A 110 5.52 -29.46 -6.31
N ASP A 111 6.74 -29.99 -6.17
CA ASP A 111 7.96 -29.54 -6.86
C ASP A 111 8.53 -28.18 -6.40
N GLU A 112 8.01 -27.61 -5.31
CA GLU A 112 8.53 -26.37 -4.71
C GLU A 112 9.27 -26.61 -3.40
N PRO A 113 10.22 -25.73 -3.01
CA PRO A 113 10.70 -24.56 -3.75
C PRO A 113 11.59 -24.90 -4.95
N SER A 114 11.64 -24.01 -5.93
CA SER A 114 12.44 -24.09 -7.16
C SER A 114 13.93 -23.90 -6.90
N CYS A 115 14.27 -23.17 -5.83
CA CYS A 115 15.64 -23.02 -5.32
C CYS A 115 16.60 -22.31 -6.29
N GLY A 116 16.09 -21.69 -7.34
CA GLY A 116 16.87 -20.99 -8.37
C GLY A 116 17.20 -19.55 -7.99
N SER A 117 16.74 -18.59 -8.79
CA SER A 117 16.82 -17.15 -8.49
C SER A 117 15.60 -16.60 -7.74
N GLU A 118 14.67 -17.48 -7.39
CA GLU A 118 13.44 -17.19 -6.66
C GLU A 118 13.72 -17.34 -5.16
N ALA A 119 13.40 -16.32 -4.37
CA ALA A 119 13.90 -16.24 -3.00
C ALA A 119 12.84 -15.75 -2.00
N CYS A 120 11.69 -15.31 -2.50
CA CYS A 120 10.59 -14.78 -1.69
C CYS A 120 9.36 -15.65 -1.91
N VAL A 121 8.60 -15.92 -0.87
CA VAL A 121 7.55 -16.95 -0.94
C VAL A 121 6.16 -16.33 -1.04
N VAL A 122 5.38 -16.83 -1.98
CA VAL A 122 3.94 -16.59 -2.07
C VAL A 122 3.15 -17.81 -1.60
N MET A 123 1.98 -17.54 -1.05
CA MET A 123 0.90 -18.50 -0.93
C MET A 123 -0.01 -18.38 -2.14
N TYR A 124 -0.27 -19.51 -2.82
CA TYR A 124 -1.11 -19.52 -4.01
C TYR A 124 -2.55 -19.14 -3.71
N HIS A 125 -3.14 -18.35 -4.62
CA HIS A 125 -4.57 -18.09 -4.64
C HIS A 125 -5.02 -17.85 -6.07
N GLN A 126 -5.13 -18.93 -6.84
CA GLN A 126 -5.54 -18.89 -8.24
C GLN A 126 -6.75 -19.81 -8.49
N PRO A 127 -7.92 -19.47 -7.93
CA PRO A 127 -9.13 -20.27 -8.09
C PRO A 127 -9.60 -20.46 -9.53
N THR A 128 -9.14 -19.65 -10.50
CA THR A 128 -9.48 -19.81 -11.92
C THR A 128 -8.42 -20.54 -12.75
N ALA A 129 -7.24 -20.80 -12.18
CA ALA A 129 -6.17 -21.51 -12.88
C ALA A 129 -6.49 -22.99 -13.06
N ASN A 130 -6.03 -23.56 -14.18
CA ASN A 130 -6.08 -25.00 -14.37
C ASN A 130 -5.16 -25.68 -13.33
N PRO A 131 -5.57 -26.81 -12.73
CA PRO A 131 -4.74 -27.55 -11.79
C PRO A 131 -3.40 -27.99 -12.41
N GLY A 132 -2.33 -27.90 -11.62
CA GLY A 132 -1.03 -28.45 -11.96
C GLY A 132 -0.82 -29.86 -11.40
N LEU A 133 0.44 -30.30 -11.33
CA LEU A 133 0.82 -31.64 -10.84
C LEU A 133 0.41 -31.89 -9.37
N GLY A 134 0.48 -30.86 -8.53
CA GLY A 134 0.09 -30.91 -7.11
C GLY A 134 -1.40 -30.64 -6.87
N GLY A 135 -2.20 -30.46 -7.93
CA GLY A 135 -3.60 -30.09 -7.83
C GLY A 135 -3.85 -28.59 -8.06
N PRO A 136 -4.96 -28.04 -7.54
CA PRO A 136 -5.27 -26.62 -7.68
C PRO A 136 -4.21 -25.73 -7.03
N TYR A 137 -3.91 -24.58 -7.65
CA TYR A 137 -3.02 -23.55 -7.10
C TYR A 137 -3.73 -22.75 -6.00
N LEU A 138 -3.97 -23.41 -4.86
CA LEU A 138 -4.67 -22.86 -3.71
C LEU A 138 -3.92 -23.20 -2.42
N TYR A 139 -3.51 -22.14 -1.71
CA TYR A 139 -3.03 -22.13 -0.33
C TYR A 139 -1.69 -22.79 -0.03
N GLN A 140 -1.17 -23.59 -0.95
CA GLN A 140 0.21 -24.10 -0.92
C GLN A 140 1.19 -23.02 -1.40
N TRP A 141 2.46 -23.22 -1.10
CA TRP A 141 3.48 -22.19 -1.23
C TRP A 141 4.39 -22.42 -2.43
N ASN A 142 4.89 -21.32 -2.98
CA ASN A 142 5.84 -21.27 -4.08
C ASN A 142 6.86 -20.17 -3.81
N ASP A 143 8.15 -20.39 -4.10
CA ASP A 143 9.10 -19.29 -4.17
C ASP A 143 9.00 -18.58 -5.52
N ASP A 144 9.12 -17.26 -5.49
CA ASP A 144 9.02 -16.39 -6.63
C ASP A 144 10.10 -15.30 -6.53
N ARG A 145 10.28 -14.56 -7.62
CA ARG A 145 11.21 -13.46 -7.70
C ARG A 145 10.64 -12.31 -6.86
N CYS A 146 11.45 -11.83 -5.92
CA CYS A 146 11.02 -10.83 -4.94
C CYS A 146 10.47 -9.52 -5.53
N ASN A 147 10.75 -9.23 -6.81
CA ASN A 147 10.26 -8.06 -7.52
C ASN A 147 8.89 -8.24 -8.19
N MET A 148 8.34 -9.46 -8.21
CA MET A 148 7.00 -9.73 -8.73
C MET A 148 5.94 -9.01 -7.90
N LYS A 149 4.80 -8.69 -8.53
CA LYS A 149 3.77 -7.85 -7.92
C LYS A 149 2.59 -8.72 -7.46
N HIS A 150 2.51 -8.94 -6.16
CA HIS A 150 1.48 -9.78 -5.53
C HIS A 150 0.66 -9.04 -4.46
N ASN A 151 -0.41 -9.69 -4.01
CA ASN A 151 -1.08 -9.32 -2.76
C ASN A 151 -0.17 -9.68 -1.57
N PHE A 152 -0.57 -9.37 -0.34
CA PHE A 152 0.22 -9.76 0.83
C PHE A 152 -0.65 -9.93 2.08
N ILE A 153 -0.14 -10.69 3.05
CA ILE A 153 -0.80 -10.92 4.34
C ILE A 153 0.11 -10.44 5.46
N CYS A 154 -0.42 -9.59 6.33
CA CYS A 154 0.27 -9.16 7.55
C CYS A 154 -0.24 -9.93 8.77
N LYS A 155 0.68 -10.27 9.68
CA LYS A 155 0.42 -10.80 11.02
C LYS A 155 0.82 -9.76 12.06
N TYR A 156 0.02 -9.63 13.10
CA TYR A 156 0.24 -8.70 14.20
C TYR A 156 0.26 -9.49 15.50
N GLY A 157 1.22 -9.19 16.38
CA GLY A 157 1.25 -9.77 17.72
C GLY A 157 0.01 -9.41 18.53
N PRO A 158 -0.24 -10.12 19.64
CA PRO A 158 -1.28 -9.71 20.59
C PRO A 158 -0.98 -8.31 21.12
N ASP A 159 -1.98 -7.42 21.12
CA ASP A 159 -1.87 -6.07 21.66
C ASP A 159 -1.65 -6.13 23.18
N ILE A 160 -0.39 -6.18 23.64
CA ILE A 160 -0.05 -5.98 25.04
C ILE A 160 -0.12 -4.47 25.32
N SER A 161 -1.33 -3.94 25.38
CA SER A 161 -1.52 -2.64 26.04
C SER A 161 -1.12 -2.82 27.51
N PRO A 162 -0.21 -2.03 28.08
CA PRO A 162 0.13 -2.12 29.50
C PRO A 162 -1.09 -1.65 30.29
N THR A 163 -1.92 -2.59 30.72
CA THR A 163 -3.00 -2.33 31.67
C THR A 163 -2.35 -1.90 32.98
N VAL A 164 -2.38 -0.60 33.26
CA VAL A 164 -2.18 -0.08 34.61
C VAL A 164 -3.25 -0.73 35.48
N SER A 165 -2.82 -1.70 36.29
CA SER A 165 -3.70 -2.48 37.16
C SER A 165 -4.28 -1.56 38.25
N ALA A 166 -5.59 -1.30 38.17
CA ALA A 166 -6.41 -0.91 39.31
C ALA A 166 -7.35 -2.08 39.58
N GLY A 167 -7.10 -2.81 40.67
CA GLY A 167 -7.78 -4.06 40.99
C GLY A 167 -9.23 -3.89 41.45
N ASN A 168 -10.03 -4.94 41.26
CA ASN A 168 -10.49 -5.80 42.36
C ASN A 168 -11.25 -7.04 41.85
N PRO A 169 -11.36 -8.11 42.67
CA PRO A 169 -11.81 -9.45 42.28
C PRO A 169 -13.30 -9.70 42.58
N TYR A 170 -14.00 -10.50 41.76
CA TYR A 170 -15.27 -11.25 41.98
C TYR A 170 -15.87 -11.52 40.57
N ASP A 171 -16.49 -12.62 40.16
CA ASP A 171 -16.63 -14.03 40.57
C ASP A 171 -17.21 -14.75 39.34
N THR A 172 -17.02 -16.06 39.34
CA THR A 172 -17.20 -17.11 38.36
C THR A 172 -18.63 -17.28 37.81
N SER A 173 -18.70 -17.84 36.59
CA SER A 173 -19.79 -18.66 35.98
C SER A 173 -20.69 -18.04 34.89
N LYS A 174 -20.33 -18.27 33.61
CA LYS A 174 -21.23 -18.82 32.55
C LYS A 174 -20.46 -19.06 31.23
N PRO A 175 -20.94 -19.99 30.36
CA PRO A 175 -20.22 -20.43 29.17
C PRO A 175 -20.29 -19.41 28.03
N GLU A 176 -19.22 -19.41 27.24
CA GLU A 176 -18.91 -18.50 26.13
C GLU A 176 -19.91 -18.63 24.97
N ASP A 177 -20.75 -17.62 24.79
CA ASP A 177 -21.42 -17.37 23.51
C ASP A 177 -20.57 -16.40 22.69
N GLN A 178 -20.12 -16.91 21.54
CA GLN A 178 -19.30 -16.26 20.53
C GLN A 178 -20.02 -15.04 19.92
N TYR A 179 -19.81 -13.86 20.50
CA TYR A 179 -20.18 -12.59 19.87
C TYR A 179 -19.00 -12.02 19.07
N HIS A 180 -19.14 -12.01 17.74
CA HIS A 180 -18.29 -11.22 16.85
C HIS A 180 -18.56 -9.73 17.10
N ILE A 181 -17.71 -9.07 17.87
CA ILE A 181 -17.71 -7.61 17.99
C ILE A 181 -16.97 -7.02 16.79
N ILE A 182 -17.73 -6.41 15.88
CA ILE A 182 -17.19 -5.57 14.82
C ILE A 182 -16.79 -4.24 15.44
N ALA A 183 -15.50 -4.07 15.74
CA ALA A 183 -14.93 -2.76 16.05
C ALA A 183 -14.76 -1.97 14.75
N THR A 184 -15.70 -1.07 14.45
CA THR A 184 -15.47 0.00 13.47
C THR A 184 -14.71 1.12 14.18
N GLU A 185 -13.38 1.04 14.19
CA GLU A 185 -12.58 2.20 14.55
C GLU A 185 -12.54 3.14 13.35
N THR A 186 -13.20 4.30 13.48
CA THR A 186 -13.15 5.40 12.53
C THR A 186 -11.76 6.04 12.59
N GLY A 187 -10.80 5.41 11.91
CA GLY A 187 -9.46 5.94 11.68
C GLY A 187 -9.45 6.93 10.53
N ILE A 188 -8.94 8.13 10.81
CA ILE A 188 -8.85 9.30 9.94
C ILE A 188 -8.31 8.96 8.54
N ILE A 189 -9.04 9.40 7.52
CA ILE A 189 -8.76 9.15 6.09
C ILE A 189 -7.32 9.61 5.73
N PRO A 190 -6.40 8.69 5.36
CA PRO A 190 -5.03 9.05 5.01
C PRO A 190 -4.92 9.86 3.70
N ASN A 191 -6.00 9.95 2.91
CA ASN A 191 -6.07 10.81 1.73
C ASN A 191 -5.98 12.31 2.06
N LEU A 192 -6.31 12.74 3.28
CA LEU A 192 -6.24 14.17 3.60
C LEU A 192 -4.78 14.66 3.61
N ILE A 193 -3.83 13.83 4.07
CA ILE A 193 -2.41 14.19 4.14
C ILE A 193 -1.82 14.43 2.74
N TYR A 194 -2.13 13.54 1.78
CA TYR A 194 -1.67 13.68 0.39
C TYR A 194 -2.31 14.85 -0.36
N VAL A 195 -3.48 15.33 0.08
CA VAL A 195 -4.14 16.53 -0.49
C VAL A 195 -3.65 17.80 0.20
N VAL A 196 -3.43 17.78 1.52
CA VAL A 196 -3.04 18.96 2.31
C VAL A 196 -1.57 19.35 2.09
N ILE A 197 -0.65 18.38 2.01
CA ILE A 197 0.78 18.67 1.83
C ILE A 197 1.10 19.46 0.54
N PRO A 198 0.54 19.15 -0.64
CA PRO A 198 0.81 19.94 -1.85
C PRO A 198 -0.06 21.20 -1.97
N THR A 199 -1.24 21.24 -1.34
CA THR A 199 -2.15 22.40 -1.45
C THR A 199 -1.70 23.58 -0.59
N ILE A 200 -1.08 23.34 0.58
CA ILE A 200 -0.58 24.42 1.44
C ILE A 200 0.49 25.28 0.73
N PRO A 201 1.58 24.72 0.15
CA PRO A 201 2.56 25.51 -0.60
C PRO A 201 1.95 26.26 -1.79
N LEU A 202 1.02 25.62 -2.51
CA LEU A 202 0.35 26.23 -3.66
C LEU A 202 -0.51 27.43 -3.26
N LEU A 203 -1.29 27.31 -2.18
CA LEU A 203 -2.11 28.40 -1.66
C LEU A 203 -1.27 29.57 -1.16
N LEU A 204 -0.13 29.30 -0.51
CA LEU A 204 0.81 30.34 -0.08
C LEU A 204 1.41 31.09 -1.28
N LEU A 205 1.79 30.37 -2.35
CA LEU A 205 2.28 31.00 -3.58
C LEU A 205 1.23 31.88 -4.24
N ILE A 206 -0.02 31.43 -4.29
CA ILE A 206 -1.15 32.20 -4.82
C ILE A 206 -1.35 33.49 -4.01
N LEU A 207 -1.34 33.41 -2.67
CA LEU A 207 -1.50 34.58 -1.81
C LEU A 207 -0.37 35.61 -1.99
N VAL A 208 0.88 35.15 -2.13
CA VAL A 208 2.03 36.03 -2.42
C VAL A 208 1.90 36.68 -3.81
N ALA A 209 1.48 35.94 -4.83
CA ALA A 209 1.27 36.46 -6.17
C ALA A 209 0.16 37.52 -6.21
N PHE A 210 -0.98 37.26 -5.56
CA PHE A 210 -2.05 38.24 -5.44
C PHE A 210 -1.63 39.46 -4.63
N GLY A 211 -0.94 39.27 -3.50
CA GLY A 211 -0.44 40.37 -2.66
C GLY A 211 0.53 41.28 -3.41
N THR A 212 1.49 40.69 -4.15
CA THR A 212 2.45 41.45 -4.97
C THR A 212 1.76 42.16 -6.14
N CYS A 213 0.79 41.52 -6.80
CA CYS A 213 0.00 42.14 -7.87
C CYS A 213 -0.82 43.33 -7.35
N CYS A 214 -1.55 43.16 -6.23
CA CYS A 214 -2.30 44.24 -5.60
C CYS A 214 -1.40 45.39 -5.17
N PHE A 215 -0.22 45.11 -4.60
CA PHE A 215 0.74 46.13 -4.22
C PHE A 215 1.26 46.91 -5.45
N GLN A 216 1.60 46.21 -6.54
CA GLN A 216 2.04 46.84 -7.78
C GLN A 216 0.95 47.70 -8.42
N MET A 217 -0.29 47.24 -8.43
CA MET A 217 -1.44 47.99 -8.96
C MET A 217 -1.75 49.24 -8.13
N LEU A 218 -1.67 49.15 -6.80
CA LEU A 218 -1.85 50.29 -5.90
C LEU A 218 -0.68 51.30 -6.01
N HIS A 219 0.55 50.83 -6.17
CA HIS A 219 1.71 51.70 -6.39
C HIS A 219 1.65 52.39 -7.77
N LYS A 220 1.22 51.68 -8.81
CA LYS A 220 1.01 52.23 -10.16
C LYS A 220 -0.15 53.23 -10.20
N SER A 221 -1.22 52.99 -9.42
CA SER A 221 -2.32 53.93 -9.21
C SER A 221 -1.85 55.24 -8.55
N LYS A 222 -0.98 55.14 -7.53
CA LYS A 222 -0.36 56.31 -6.87
C LYS A 222 0.60 57.08 -7.79
N GLY A 223 1.24 56.41 -8.74
CA GLY A 223 2.07 57.05 -9.77
C GLY A 223 1.27 57.76 -10.88
N ARG A 224 -0.01 57.39 -11.10
CA ARG A 224 -0.83 57.90 -12.21
C ARG A 224 -1.73 59.08 -11.84
N THR A 225 -1.78 59.48 -10.57
CA THR A 225 -2.59 60.61 -10.07
C THR A 225 -1.85 61.95 -10.03
N LYS A 226 -0.64 62.04 -10.61
CA LYS A 226 0.11 63.30 -10.76
C LYS A 226 0.51 63.57 -12.21
N THR A 227 -0.46 63.91 -13.06
CA THR A 227 -0.16 64.70 -14.27
C THR A 227 -1.36 65.54 -14.69
N SER A 228 -1.11 66.85 -14.75
CA SER A 228 -1.98 67.96 -15.16
C SER A 228 -2.38 67.88 -16.64
N PRO A 229 -3.55 68.38 -17.07
CA PRO A 229 -3.95 68.34 -18.47
C PRO A 229 -3.31 69.49 -19.23
N ASN A 230 -2.33 69.22 -20.10
CA ASN A 230 -2.24 69.99 -21.35
C ASN A 230 -1.38 69.32 -22.42
N GLN A 231 -1.80 69.60 -23.66
CA GLN A 231 -1.04 69.68 -24.89
C GLN A 231 -1.12 68.51 -25.90
N SER A 232 -1.89 68.82 -26.94
CA SER A 232 -2.08 68.19 -28.24
C SER A 232 -0.84 68.28 -29.12
N THR A 233 -0.57 67.26 -29.96
CA THR A 233 0.06 67.41 -31.28
C THR A 233 -0.22 66.20 -32.18
N LEU A 234 -1.13 66.39 -33.15
CA LEU A 234 -1.15 65.73 -34.46
C LEU A 234 0.21 65.87 -35.14
N TRP A 235 0.74 64.87 -35.87
CA TRP A 235 1.36 65.05 -37.19
C TRP A 235 1.33 63.76 -38.05
N ILE A 236 0.93 63.95 -39.31
CA ILE A 236 0.79 62.98 -40.42
C ILE A 236 2.14 62.85 -41.15
N SER A 237 2.45 61.66 -41.70
CA SER A 237 3.52 61.49 -42.70
C SER A 237 3.06 60.57 -43.84
N LYS A 238 3.01 61.12 -45.06
CA LYS A 238 2.71 60.48 -46.35
C LYS A 238 4.01 60.00 -46.98
N THR A 239 4.06 58.76 -47.47
CA THR A 239 5.11 58.28 -48.40
C THR A 239 4.59 58.31 -49.85
N PRO A 240 5.34 58.84 -50.84
CA PRO A 240 4.96 58.77 -52.24
C PRO A 240 5.54 57.51 -52.93
N ARG A 241 4.73 56.83 -53.74
CA ARG A 241 5.17 55.84 -54.75
C ARG A 241 5.14 56.53 -56.11
N LYS A 242 6.26 56.48 -56.84
CA LYS A 242 6.47 57.03 -58.18
C LYS A 242 6.47 55.86 -59.16
N ASP A 243 5.56 55.87 -60.13
CA ASP A 243 5.71 55.18 -61.41
C ASP A 243 4.76 55.81 -62.42
N SER A 244 5.32 56.34 -63.51
CA SER A 244 4.67 56.46 -64.82
C SER A 244 5.61 57.15 -65.81
N SER A 245 5.81 56.50 -66.95
CA SER A 245 5.65 57.04 -68.31
C SER A 245 6.70 56.37 -69.20
N MET A 246 6.30 55.38 -69.99
CA MET A 246 5.79 55.53 -71.36
C MET A 246 6.83 56.09 -72.32
N GLU A 247 7.14 55.19 -73.25
CA GLU A 247 7.78 55.37 -74.55
C GLU A 247 7.07 56.46 -75.37
N VAL A 248 7.87 57.13 -76.22
CA VAL A 248 7.60 58.09 -77.31
C VAL A 248 6.15 58.57 -77.49
#